data_AF-A0A2V9GB80-F1
#
_entry.id   AF-A0A2V9GB80-F1
#
_cell.length_a   1.000
_cell.length_b   1.000
_cell.length_c   1.000
_cell.angle_alpha   90.00
_cell.angle_beta   90.00
_cell.angle_gamma   90.00
#
_symmetry.space_group_name_H-M   'P 1'
#
loop_
_entity.id
_entity.type
_entity.pdbx_description
1 polymer ?
#
loop_
_entity_poly.entity_id
_entity_poly.type
_entity_poly.pdbx_seq_one_letter_code
_entity_poly.pdbx_strand_id
1 'polypeptide(L)' 'MKYKQQTKLPSPPVHRTGPIPQEEDVRALLAKGKTKPAVELAREIHKRCGGPESEALLVDAYAARIRSLLKTGLKEE' A
#
# COMPACT_ATOMS: atom_id res chain seq x y z
N MET A 1 -25.89 -5.02 42.79
CA MET A 1 -25.47 -5.52 41.47
C MET A 1 -24.89 -4.37 40.67
N LYS A 2 -23.56 -4.23 40.56
CA LYS A 2 -22.90 -3.18 39.78
C LYS A 2 -22.21 -3.83 38.60
N TYR A 3 -22.73 -3.62 37.39
CA TYR A 3 -22.02 -3.94 36.16
C TYR A 3 -21.81 -2.63 35.39
N LYS A 4 -20.57 -2.16 35.38
CA LYS A 4 -20.06 -1.27 34.34
C LYS A 4 -18.71 -1.81 33.90
N GLN A 5 -18.75 -2.85 33.08
CA GLN A 5 -17.62 -3.16 32.22
C GLN A 5 -17.67 -2.16 31.05
N GLN A 6 -16.97 -1.05 31.22
CA GLN A 6 -16.69 -0.17 30.11
C GLN A 6 -15.50 -0.80 29.37
N THR A 7 -15.80 -1.66 28.40
CA THR A 7 -14.82 -2.17 27.46
C THR A 7 -14.30 -0.97 26.67
N LYS A 8 -13.14 -0.47 27.10
CA LYS A 8 -12.40 0.56 26.38
C LYS A 8 -12.02 -0.05 25.03
N LEU A 9 -12.79 0.27 23.99
CA LEU A 9 -12.39 0.01 22.61
C LEU A 9 -10.96 0.54 22.44
N PRO A 10 -10.03 -0.23 21.84
CA PRO A 10 -8.71 0.30 21.55
C PRO A 10 -8.91 1.55 20.71
N SER A 11 -8.33 2.66 21.16
CA SER A 11 -8.26 3.88 20.35
C SER A 11 -7.75 3.47 18.97
N PRO A 12 -8.39 3.90 17.86
CA PRO A 12 -7.82 3.65 16.55
C PRO A 12 -6.37 4.15 16.60
N PRO A 13 -5.40 3.41 16.05
CA PRO A 13 -4.06 3.95 15.93
C PRO A 13 -4.22 5.31 15.27
N VAL A 14 -3.66 6.35 15.89
CA VAL A 14 -3.58 7.68 15.29
C VAL A 14 -2.64 7.54 14.09
N HIS A 15 -3.18 6.99 13.00
CA HIS A 15 -2.50 6.86 11.74
C HIS A 15 -2.26 8.27 11.25
N ARG A 16 -0.98 8.60 11.11
CA ARG A 16 -0.55 9.89 10.62
C ARG A 16 -0.94 9.93 9.14
N THR A 17 -2.14 10.45 8.85
CA THR A 17 -2.64 10.79 7.52
C THR A 17 -1.77 11.94 7.01
N GLY A 18 -0.56 11.61 6.59
CA GLY A 18 0.42 12.53 6.02
C GLY A 18 0.72 12.14 4.58
N PRO A 19 1.20 13.07 3.76
CA PRO A 19 1.59 12.76 2.39
C PRO A 19 2.62 11.62 2.39
N ILE A 20 2.38 10.60 1.57
CA ILE A 20 3.32 9.49 1.38
C ILE A 20 4.49 10.02 0.53
N PRO A 21 5.73 9.99 1.03
CA PRO A 21 6.88 10.39 0.21
C PRO A 21 7.00 9.46 -1.01
N GLN A 22 7.20 10.04 -2.21
CA GLN A 22 7.43 9.30 -3.47
C GLN A 22 6.20 8.56 -4.01
N GLU A 23 4.99 8.89 -3.55
CA GLU A 23 3.75 8.35 -4.10
C GLU A 23 3.60 8.65 -5.60
N GLU A 24 3.91 9.88 -6.00
CA GLU A 24 3.83 10.33 -7.39
C GLU A 24 4.76 9.53 -8.29
N ASP A 25 5.94 9.13 -7.78
CA ASP A 25 6.90 8.30 -8.51
C ASP A 25 6.34 6.89 -8.75
N VAL A 26 5.69 6.29 -7.74
CA VAL A 26 4.97 5.01 -7.90
C VAL A 26 3.87 5.16 -8.94
N ARG A 27 3.03 6.19 -8.84
CA ARG A 27 1.95 6.45 -9.81
C ARG A 27 2.49 6.66 -11.22
N ALA A 28 3.64 7.33 -11.38
CA ALA A 28 4.29 7.52 -12.66
C ALA A 28 4.86 6.22 -13.26
N LEU A 29 5.42 5.33 -12.44
CA LEU A 29 5.86 4.01 -12.87
C LEU A 29 4.68 3.15 -13.35
N LEU A 30 3.57 3.18 -12.61
CA LEU A 30 2.33 2.49 -12.98
C LEU A 30 1.75 3.01 -14.29
N ALA A 31 1.71 4.33 -14.48
CA ALA A 31 1.25 4.96 -15.73
C ALA A 31 2.11 4.55 -16.94
N LYS A 32 3.41 4.30 -16.73
CA LYS A 32 4.35 3.81 -17.76
C LYS A 32 4.29 2.28 -17.95
N GLY A 33 3.44 1.58 -17.21
CA GLY A 33 3.36 0.10 -17.24
C GLY A 33 4.56 -0.61 -16.61
N LYS A 34 5.44 0.11 -15.91
CA LYS A 34 6.62 -0.45 -15.25
C LYS A 34 6.22 -1.03 -13.89
N THR A 35 5.52 -2.15 -13.92
CA THR A 35 4.81 -2.65 -12.73
C THR A 35 5.74 -3.27 -11.67
N LYS A 36 6.81 -3.95 -12.09
CA LYS A 36 7.83 -4.51 -11.16
C LYS A 36 8.53 -3.44 -10.32
N PRO A 37 9.17 -2.39 -10.90
CA PRO A 37 9.79 -1.34 -10.10
C PRO A 37 8.78 -0.51 -9.30
N ALA A 38 7.52 -0.40 -9.76
CA ALA A 38 6.47 0.24 -8.96
C ALA A 38 6.20 -0.53 -7.65
N VAL A 39 6.14 -1.86 -7.70
CA VAL A 39 5.99 -2.71 -6.50
C VAL A 39 7.19 -2.59 -5.57
N GLU A 40 8.42 -2.60 -6.11
CA GLU A 40 9.64 -2.47 -5.31
C GLU A 40 9.66 -1.13 -4.55
N LEU A 41 9.35 -0.03 -5.22
CA LEU A 41 9.30 1.29 -4.61
C LEU A 41 8.17 1.40 -3.57
N ALA A 42 6.95 0.97 -3.91
CA ALA A 42 5.82 0.99 -2.99
C ALA A 42 6.09 0.15 -1.73
N ARG A 43 6.79 -0.98 -1.87
CA ARG A 43 7.19 -1.82 -0.75
C ARG A 43 8.19 -1.11 0.17
N GLU A 44 9.15 -0.39 -0.40
CA GLU A 44 10.13 0.38 0.38
C GLU A 44 9.50 1.59 1.08
N ILE A 45 8.52 2.24 0.43
CA ILE A 45 7.69 3.26 1.07
C ILE A 45 6.91 2.65 2.24
N HIS A 46 6.24 1.52 2.06
CA HIS A 46 5.46 0.88 3.12
C HIS A 46 6.32 0.41 4.29
N LYS A 47 7.53 -0.12 4.06
CA LYS A 47 8.49 -0.43 5.15
C LYS A 47 8.86 0.80 5.98
N ARG A 48 9.03 1.95 5.34
CA ARG A 48 9.42 3.21 6.02
C ARG A 48 8.26 3.86 6.77
N CYS A 49 7.08 3.88 6.16
CA CYS A 49 5.90 4.55 6.71
C CYS A 49 5.02 3.66 7.59
N GLY A 50 4.87 2.38 7.23
CA GLY A 50 4.09 1.37 7.96
C GLY A 50 2.61 1.72 8.17
N GLY A 51 2.01 2.51 7.28
CA GLY A 51 0.66 3.07 7.45
C GLY A 51 -0.37 2.56 6.42
N PRO A 52 -1.67 2.77 6.68
CA PRO A 52 -2.75 2.33 5.78
C PRO A 52 -2.64 2.92 4.37
N GLU A 53 -2.19 4.16 4.25
CA GLU A 53 -2.07 4.83 2.95
C GLU A 53 -0.92 4.22 2.12
N SER A 54 0.21 3.90 2.75
CA SER A 54 1.31 3.21 2.07
C SER A 54 1.01 1.74 1.79
N GLU A 55 0.18 1.11 2.61
CA GLU A 55 -0.38 -0.22 2.33
C GLU A 55 -1.29 -0.19 1.11
N ALA A 56 -2.22 0.77 1.03
CA ALA A 56 -3.09 0.94 -0.13
C ALA A 56 -2.29 1.15 -1.42
N LEU A 57 -1.26 2.00 -1.37
CA LEU A 57 -0.35 2.20 -2.50
C LEU A 57 0.37 0.91 -2.92
N LEU A 58 0.80 0.10 -1.95
CA LEU A 58 1.45 -1.19 -2.20
C LEU A 58 0.47 -2.20 -2.83
N VAL A 59 -0.76 -2.28 -2.34
CA VAL A 59 -1.82 -3.13 -2.89
C VAL A 59 -2.12 -2.74 -4.34
N ASP A 60 -2.24 -1.44 -4.64
CA ASP A 60 -2.46 -0.95 -6.01
C ASP A 60 -1.33 -1.35 -6.95
N ALA A 61 -0.08 -1.24 -6.49
CA ALA A 61 1.09 -1.65 -7.25
C ALA A 61 1.10 -3.16 -7.55
N TYR A 62 0.79 -4.00 -6.55
CA TYR A 62 0.67 -5.45 -6.76
C TYR A 62 -0.47 -5.80 -7.71
N ALA A 63 -1.63 -5.15 -7.56
CA ALA A 63 -2.77 -5.38 -8.45
C ALA A 63 -2.41 -5.04 -9.91
N ALA A 64 -1.66 -3.96 -10.15
CA ALA A 64 -1.16 -3.64 -11.48
C ALA A 64 -0.16 -4.68 -12.00
N ARG A 65 0.76 -5.17 -11.17
CA ARG A 65 1.73 -6.21 -11.56
C ARG A 65 1.04 -7.52 -11.92
N ILE A 66 0.04 -7.94 -11.14
CA ILE A 66 -0.76 -9.14 -11.43
C ILE A 66 -1.46 -8.98 -12.79
N ARG A 67 -2.10 -7.84 -13.04
CA ARG A 67 -2.75 -7.58 -14.33
C ARG A 67 -1.75 -7.60 -15.51
N SER A 68 -0.55 -7.05 -15.33
CA SER A 68 0.50 -7.08 -16.35
C SER A 68 0.97 -8.51 -16.64
N LEU A 69 1.27 -9.28 -15.59
CA LEU A 69 1.66 -10.69 -15.72
C LEU A 69 0.56 -11.52 -16.40
N LEU A 70 -0.70 -11.36 -16.02
CA LEU A 70 -1.80 -12.08 -16.67
C LEU A 70 -1.88 -11.74 -18.17
N LYS A 71 -1.65 -10.49 -18.55
CA LYS A 71 -1.62 -10.07 -19.96
C LYS A 71 -0.46 -10.68 -20.76
N THR A 72 0.68 -10.95 -20.11
CA THR A 72 1.86 -11.51 -20.77
C THR A 72 1.93 -13.05 -20.72
N GLY A 73 0.95 -13.70 -20.11
CA GLY A 73 1.00 -15.15 -19.87
C GLY A 73 2.00 -15.53 -18.78
N LEU A 74 2.08 -14.72 -17.73
CA LEU A 74 2.97 -14.84 -16.56
C LEU A 74 4.46 -14.78 -16.89
N LYS A 75 4.83 -14.19 -18.03
CA LYS A 75 6.22 -13.94 -18.36
C LYS A 75 6.76 -12.82 -17.48
N GLU A 76 7.91 -13.06 -16.89
CA GLU A 76 8.60 -12.05 -16.11
C GLU A 76 8.98 -10.84 -16.97
N GLU A 77 9.01 -9.67 -16.33
CA GLU A 77 9.45 -8.39 -16.91
C GLU A 77 10.89 -8.11 -16.48
#